data_AF-A0A5J4QGN9-F1
#
_entry.id   AF-A0A5J4QGN9-F1
#
_cell.length_a   1.000
_cell.length_b   1.000
_cell.length_c   1.000
_cell.angle_alpha   90.00
_cell.angle_beta   90.00
_cell.angle_gamma   90.00
#
_symmetry.space_group_name_H-M   'P 1'
#
loop_
_entity.id
_entity.type
_entity.pdbx_description
1 polymer ?
#
loop_
_entity_poly.entity_id
_entity_poly.type
_entity_poly.pdbx_seq_one_letter_code
_entity_poly.pdbx_strand_id
1 'polypeptide(L)'
;GKLEISSCQFGSEDESSQLGQPSISIDAGCLNLFISYTNFTKLLSGGISLETGQGSQASIESCQFTDCGEGSQIAGAVYAIGLPGDNLGSVSITNCQFISCLGQQAGGIIFEDNIVPSSVKNNYFSKNSISDEKGAKDILFLSKEMLDKTGDLEIVAQGYKYDKTDGYVGEVKISGFDANFAQYLDCKSEGKEDCGIIPCGGTKEQPEESCKETIKEKEEIKD
;
A
#
# COMPACT_ATOMS: atom_id res chain seq x y z
N GLY A 1 3.24 8.45 -22.81
CA GLY A 1 3.16 7.23 -23.64
C GLY A 1 2.34 6.15 -22.95
N LYS A 2 2.07 5.02 -23.63
CA LYS A 2 1.47 3.81 -23.01
C LYS A 2 2.56 2.73 -22.88
N LEU A 3 2.66 2.10 -21.72
CA LEU A 3 3.47 0.92 -21.49
C LEU A 3 2.60 -0.20 -20.92
N GLU A 4 2.79 -1.42 -21.41
CA GLU A 4 2.08 -2.60 -20.97
C GLU A 4 3.08 -3.74 -20.72
N ILE A 5 3.05 -4.30 -19.52
CA ILE A 5 3.86 -5.43 -19.08
C ILE A 5 2.87 -6.49 -18.61
N SER A 6 2.81 -7.62 -19.31
CA SER A 6 1.87 -8.68 -18.98
C SER A 6 2.56 -10.02 -18.99
N SER A 7 2.18 -10.91 -18.08
CA SER A 7 2.62 -12.31 -18.08
C SER A 7 4.15 -12.45 -18.08
N CYS A 8 4.82 -11.55 -17.37
CA CYS A 8 6.28 -11.51 -17.25
C CYS A 8 6.75 -12.14 -15.92
N GLN A 9 8.04 -12.45 -15.85
CA GLN A 9 8.70 -12.91 -14.63
C GLN A 9 10.01 -12.14 -14.43
N PHE A 10 10.19 -11.56 -13.25
CA PHE A 10 11.39 -10.86 -12.83
C PHE A 10 11.97 -11.56 -11.60
N GLY A 11 13.25 -11.96 -11.70
CA GLY A 11 13.91 -12.77 -10.68
C GLY A 11 13.55 -14.26 -10.75
N SER A 12 13.98 -15.04 -9.76
CA SER A 12 13.85 -16.49 -9.73
C SER A 12 13.74 -17.03 -8.31
N GLU A 13 13.24 -18.26 -8.14
CA GLU A 13 13.19 -18.91 -6.83
C GLU A 13 14.56 -19.42 -6.36
N ASP A 14 15.50 -19.65 -7.26
CA ASP A 14 16.79 -20.27 -6.90
C ASP A 14 17.80 -19.25 -6.36
N GLU A 15 17.79 -18.03 -6.90
CA GLU A 15 18.80 -17.02 -6.60
C GLU A 15 18.19 -15.62 -6.44
N SER A 16 18.71 -14.88 -5.47
CA SER A 16 18.36 -13.48 -5.25
C SER A 16 19.08 -12.57 -6.25
N SER A 17 18.36 -11.56 -6.76
CA SER A 17 18.90 -10.57 -7.70
C SER A 17 19.04 -9.21 -7.03
N GLN A 18 20.23 -8.63 -7.11
CA GLN A 18 20.52 -7.26 -6.67
C GLN A 18 20.89 -6.40 -7.88
N LEU A 19 19.92 -5.61 -8.35
CA LEU A 19 20.07 -4.77 -9.54
C LEU A 19 20.61 -3.37 -9.20
N GLY A 20 20.63 -3.01 -7.91
CA GLY A 20 20.95 -1.66 -7.44
C GLY A 20 19.82 -0.64 -7.63
N GLN A 21 18.71 -1.06 -8.26
CA GLN A 21 17.48 -0.32 -8.50
C GLN A 21 16.29 -1.29 -8.51
N PRO A 22 15.04 -0.82 -8.29
CA PRO A 22 13.84 -1.63 -8.46
C PRO A 22 13.76 -2.26 -9.85
N SER A 23 13.17 -3.45 -9.92
CA SER A 23 13.11 -4.24 -11.16
C SER A 23 12.37 -3.54 -12.30
N ILE A 24 11.39 -2.72 -11.94
CA ILE A 24 10.74 -1.77 -12.86
C ILE A 24 10.83 -0.39 -12.23
N SER A 25 11.37 0.57 -12.97
CA SER A 25 11.33 2.00 -12.63
C SER A 25 10.62 2.77 -13.73
N ILE A 26 9.58 3.51 -13.37
CA ILE A 26 8.79 4.31 -14.31
C ILE A 26 8.82 5.77 -13.86
N ASP A 27 9.23 6.64 -14.77
CA ASP A 27 9.24 8.09 -14.56
C ASP A 27 7.94 8.74 -15.07
N ALA A 28 7.67 9.97 -14.61
CA ALA A 28 6.42 10.71 -14.84
C ALA A 28 5.96 10.88 -16.31
N GLY A 29 6.81 10.59 -17.30
CA GLY A 29 6.45 10.65 -18.73
C GLY A 29 5.52 9.52 -19.21
N CYS A 30 5.32 8.47 -18.41
CA CYS A 30 4.36 7.41 -18.72
C CYS A 30 2.94 7.89 -18.38
N LEU A 31 2.07 7.99 -19.40
CA LEU A 31 0.69 8.46 -19.23
C LEU A 31 -0.24 7.32 -18.82
N ASN A 32 0.02 6.12 -19.35
CA ASN A 32 -0.77 4.94 -19.06
C ASN A 32 0.16 3.74 -18.87
N LEU A 33 0.25 3.23 -17.65
CA LEU A 33 1.01 2.03 -17.30
C LEU A 33 0.04 0.91 -16.94
N PHE A 34 0.23 -0.26 -17.53
CA PHE A 34 -0.49 -1.47 -17.14
C PHE A 34 0.51 -2.58 -16.88
N ILE A 35 0.54 -3.10 -15.66
CA ILE A 35 1.34 -4.27 -15.27
C ILE A 35 0.35 -5.33 -14.80
N SER A 36 0.32 -6.49 -15.45
CA SER A 36 -0.62 -7.55 -15.07
C SER A 36 -0.04 -8.94 -15.14
N TYR A 37 -0.58 -9.86 -14.33
CA TYR A 37 -0.22 -11.28 -14.35
C TYR A 37 1.30 -11.52 -14.29
N THR A 38 2.03 -10.66 -13.56
CA THR A 38 3.49 -10.62 -13.56
C THR A 38 4.03 -11.00 -12.20
N ASN A 39 5.10 -11.79 -12.19
CA ASN A 39 5.73 -12.28 -10.97
C ASN A 39 7.06 -11.57 -10.71
N PHE A 40 7.27 -11.17 -9.46
CA PHE A 40 8.46 -10.54 -8.92
C PHE A 40 8.97 -11.43 -7.78
N THR A 41 10.17 -11.99 -7.90
CA THR A 41 10.66 -13.02 -6.96
C THR A 41 12.12 -12.79 -6.59
N LYS A 42 12.39 -12.70 -5.28
CA LYS A 42 13.75 -12.54 -4.71
C LYS A 42 14.54 -11.36 -5.27
N LEU A 43 13.86 -10.22 -5.39
CA LEU A 43 14.43 -8.99 -5.93
C LEU A 43 14.86 -8.09 -4.78
N LEU A 44 16.12 -8.20 -4.35
CA LEU A 44 16.64 -7.47 -3.18
C LEU A 44 16.56 -5.95 -3.33
N SER A 45 16.59 -5.46 -4.58
CA SER A 45 16.48 -4.04 -4.89
C SER A 45 15.03 -3.54 -5.00
N GLY A 46 14.04 -4.40 -4.74
CA GLY A 46 12.61 -4.09 -4.77
C GLY A 46 11.90 -4.43 -6.09
N GLY A 47 10.56 -4.40 -6.04
CA GLY A 47 9.70 -4.72 -7.18
C GLY A 47 9.57 -3.57 -8.18
N ILE A 48 8.76 -2.57 -7.83
CA ILE A 48 8.35 -1.47 -8.71
C ILE A 48 8.55 -0.13 -7.99
N SER A 49 9.20 0.81 -8.68
CA SER A 49 9.20 2.23 -8.34
C SER A 49 8.47 3.03 -9.42
N LEU A 50 7.48 3.80 -9.01
CA LEU A 50 6.58 4.51 -9.89
C LEU A 50 6.50 5.98 -9.50
N GLU A 51 7.00 6.85 -10.37
CA GLU A 51 6.70 8.28 -10.36
C GLU A 51 5.59 8.56 -11.38
N THR A 52 4.44 9.02 -10.91
CA THR A 52 3.30 9.36 -11.77
C THR A 52 3.30 10.84 -12.11
N GLY A 53 3.24 11.14 -13.41
CA GLY A 53 3.03 12.49 -13.90
C GLY A 53 1.60 12.97 -13.75
N GLN A 54 1.39 14.24 -14.06
CA GLN A 54 0.05 14.82 -14.01
C GLN A 54 -0.91 14.15 -15.01
N GLY A 55 -2.07 13.73 -14.53
CA GLY A 55 -3.09 13.03 -15.31
C GLY A 55 -2.72 11.61 -15.74
N SER A 56 -1.56 11.10 -15.30
CA SER A 56 -1.13 9.74 -15.59
C SER A 56 -1.94 8.72 -14.80
N GLN A 57 -2.08 7.53 -15.36
CA GLN A 57 -2.74 6.39 -14.74
C GLN A 57 -1.81 5.18 -14.75
N ALA A 58 -1.69 4.50 -13.61
CA ALA A 58 -1.05 3.20 -13.53
C ALA A 58 -1.99 2.17 -12.93
N SER A 59 -1.96 0.95 -13.48
CA SER A 59 -2.65 -0.21 -12.95
C SER A 59 -1.66 -1.35 -12.78
N ILE A 60 -1.64 -1.93 -11.58
CA ILE A 60 -0.90 -3.15 -11.24
C ILE A 60 -1.94 -4.18 -10.81
N GLU A 61 -2.15 -5.22 -11.63
CA GLU A 61 -3.29 -6.13 -11.46
C GLU A 61 -2.88 -7.59 -11.51
N SER A 62 -3.35 -8.40 -10.56
CA SER A 62 -3.11 -9.86 -10.56
C SER A 62 -1.61 -10.22 -10.60
N CYS A 63 -0.77 -9.40 -9.96
CA CYS A 63 0.68 -9.63 -9.86
C CYS A 63 1.05 -10.30 -8.53
N GLN A 64 2.20 -10.94 -8.49
CA GLN A 64 2.75 -11.55 -7.28
C GLN A 64 4.13 -10.96 -6.98
N PHE A 65 4.32 -10.54 -5.74
CA PHE A 65 5.59 -10.07 -5.19
C PHE A 65 5.98 -11.00 -4.04
N THR A 66 7.11 -11.70 -4.20
CA THR A 66 7.62 -12.66 -3.22
C THR A 66 9.08 -12.33 -2.92
N ASP A 67 9.42 -12.18 -1.63
CA ASP A 67 10.78 -11.89 -1.18
C ASP A 67 11.40 -10.65 -1.88
N CYS A 68 10.60 -9.58 -2.05
CA CYS A 68 11.06 -8.34 -2.67
C CYS A 68 11.54 -7.33 -1.61
N GLY A 69 12.68 -6.72 -1.89
CA GLY A 69 13.37 -5.78 -1.02
C GLY A 69 14.19 -6.46 0.08
N GLU A 70 15.20 -5.74 0.55
CA GLU A 70 16.08 -6.17 1.66
C GLU A 70 16.07 -5.17 2.83
N GLY A 71 15.13 -4.23 2.82
CA GLY A 71 14.98 -3.20 3.84
C GLY A 71 15.82 -1.95 3.60
N SER A 72 16.54 -1.87 2.47
CA SER A 72 17.21 -0.64 2.03
C SER A 72 16.35 0.24 1.12
N GLN A 73 15.26 -0.28 0.55
CA GLN A 73 14.28 0.46 -0.27
C GLN A 73 13.17 1.05 0.59
N ILE A 74 12.51 2.13 0.16
CA ILE A 74 11.35 2.70 0.88
C ILE A 74 10.23 1.65 1.01
N ALA A 75 9.90 0.99 -0.09
CA ALA A 75 9.02 -0.18 -0.09
C ALA A 75 9.69 -1.42 -0.69
N GLY A 76 9.36 -2.59 -0.15
CA GLY A 76 9.85 -3.87 -0.67
C GLY A 76 9.24 -4.21 -2.03
N ALA A 77 7.93 -4.08 -2.18
CA ALA A 77 7.24 -4.43 -3.42
C ALA A 77 6.91 -3.23 -4.32
N VAL A 78 6.07 -2.30 -3.88
CA VAL A 78 5.61 -1.17 -4.72
C VAL A 78 5.77 0.17 -4.00
N TYR A 79 6.57 1.04 -4.59
CA TYR A 79 6.73 2.44 -4.23
C TYR A 79 6.05 3.32 -5.27
N ALA A 80 5.13 4.19 -4.84
CA ALA A 80 4.43 5.09 -5.75
C ALA A 80 4.41 6.54 -5.20
N ILE A 81 4.86 7.49 -6.02
CA ILE A 81 4.86 8.92 -5.75
C ILE A 81 4.30 9.67 -6.96
N GLY A 82 3.73 10.85 -6.74
CA GLY A 82 3.26 11.72 -7.82
C GLY A 82 4.08 13.00 -7.94
N LEU A 83 4.05 13.60 -9.13
CA LEU A 83 4.51 14.97 -9.30
C LEU A 83 3.47 15.96 -8.77
N PRO A 84 3.89 17.05 -8.12
CA PRO A 84 2.98 18.08 -7.64
C PRO A 84 2.21 18.75 -8.79
N GLY A 85 0.99 19.21 -8.49
CA GLY A 85 0.18 20.04 -9.37
C GLY A 85 -1.32 19.76 -9.26
N ASP A 86 -2.10 20.38 -10.16
CA ASP A 86 -3.56 20.39 -10.03
C ASP A 86 -4.23 19.12 -10.58
N ASN A 87 -3.59 18.44 -11.53
CA ASN A 87 -4.11 17.24 -12.16
C ASN A 87 -3.25 16.04 -11.76
N LEU A 88 -3.43 15.53 -10.55
CA LEU A 88 -2.58 14.48 -10.00
C LEU A 88 -2.68 13.16 -10.77
N GLY A 89 -1.60 12.39 -10.76
CA GLY A 89 -1.60 11.02 -11.24
C GLY A 89 -2.40 10.10 -10.31
N SER A 90 -2.81 8.95 -10.83
CA SER A 90 -3.52 7.93 -10.04
C SER A 90 -2.98 6.54 -10.26
N VAL A 91 -3.06 5.72 -9.21
CA VAL A 91 -2.54 4.35 -9.22
C VAL A 91 -3.57 3.41 -8.63
N SER A 92 -3.80 2.32 -9.35
CA SER A 92 -4.56 1.17 -8.87
C SER A 92 -3.65 -0.04 -8.70
N ILE A 93 -3.80 -0.75 -7.58
CA ILE A 93 -3.11 -2.01 -7.30
C ILE A 93 -4.17 -3.00 -6.84
N THR A 94 -4.50 -4.02 -7.64
CA THR A 94 -5.64 -4.89 -7.35
C THR A 94 -5.36 -6.36 -7.59
N ASN A 95 -6.00 -7.21 -6.79
CA ASN A 95 -5.91 -8.67 -6.91
C ASN A 95 -4.46 -9.20 -6.84
N CYS A 96 -3.55 -8.46 -6.20
CA CYS A 96 -2.14 -8.82 -6.10
C CYS A 96 -1.84 -9.56 -4.80
N GLN A 97 -0.69 -10.24 -4.77
CA GLN A 97 -0.16 -10.91 -3.57
C GLN A 97 1.20 -10.34 -3.21
N PHE A 98 1.40 -10.05 -1.92
CA PHE A 98 2.63 -9.49 -1.36
C PHE A 98 3.10 -10.37 -0.21
N ILE A 99 4.17 -11.12 -0.46
CA ILE A 99 4.63 -12.20 0.43
C ILE A 99 6.09 -11.95 0.80
N SER A 100 6.38 -11.91 2.10
CA SER A 100 7.74 -11.80 2.63
C SER A 100 8.53 -10.60 2.08
N CYS A 101 7.84 -9.52 1.71
CA CYS A 101 8.50 -8.32 1.19
C CYS A 101 9.02 -7.45 2.36
N LEU A 102 10.20 -6.86 2.19
CA LEU A 102 10.88 -6.06 3.21
C LEU A 102 11.29 -4.69 2.65
N GLY A 103 10.75 -3.62 3.23
CA GLY A 103 11.15 -2.25 2.94
C GLY A 103 11.46 -1.47 4.21
N GLN A 104 11.88 -0.22 4.06
CA GLN A 104 12.12 0.68 5.19
C GLN A 104 10.80 1.07 5.84
N GLN A 105 9.89 1.63 5.04
CA GLN A 105 8.62 2.16 5.52
C GLN A 105 7.43 1.25 5.17
N ALA A 106 7.52 0.46 4.09
CA ALA A 106 6.52 -0.56 3.79
C ALA A 106 7.11 -1.85 3.24
N GLY A 107 6.63 -3.00 3.70
CA GLY A 107 7.00 -4.27 3.08
C GLY A 107 6.30 -4.42 1.72
N GLY A 108 4.98 -4.24 1.71
CA GLY A 108 4.15 -4.31 0.51
C GLY A 108 4.15 -3.00 -0.30
N ILE A 109 3.22 -2.10 0.02
CA ILE A 109 2.87 -0.94 -0.79
C ILE A 109 3.05 0.35 0.01
N ILE A 110 3.64 1.37 -0.61
CA ILE A 110 3.56 2.74 -0.11
C ILE A 110 3.04 3.69 -1.19
N PHE A 111 2.11 4.55 -0.79
CA PHE A 111 1.70 5.73 -1.55
C PHE A 111 2.24 6.97 -0.84
N GLU A 112 3.15 7.68 -1.49
CA GLU A 112 3.66 8.97 -1.03
C GLU A 112 2.67 10.12 -1.35
N ASP A 113 3.16 11.36 -1.34
CA ASP A 113 2.37 12.54 -1.69
C ASP A 113 2.10 12.67 -3.20
N ASN A 114 1.14 13.55 -3.51
CA ASN A 114 0.77 13.97 -4.87
C ASN A 114 0.27 12.84 -5.79
N ILE A 115 -0.14 11.70 -5.23
CA ILE A 115 -0.65 10.57 -6.01
C ILE A 115 -1.97 10.07 -5.44
N VAL A 116 -2.96 9.87 -6.30
CA VAL A 116 -4.28 9.38 -5.89
C VAL A 116 -4.29 7.86 -5.90
N PRO A 117 -4.39 7.17 -4.74
CA PRO A 117 -4.57 5.72 -4.71
C PRO A 117 -6.01 5.40 -5.11
N SER A 118 -6.26 5.23 -6.41
CA SER A 118 -7.61 5.12 -6.97
C SER A 118 -8.30 3.81 -6.61
N SER A 119 -7.55 2.74 -6.35
CA SER A 119 -8.06 1.46 -5.85
C SER A 119 -6.92 0.55 -5.39
N VAL A 120 -6.99 0.04 -4.16
CA VAL A 120 -6.03 -0.90 -3.55
C VAL A 120 -6.74 -2.20 -3.15
N LYS A 121 -7.66 -2.65 -3.99
CA LYS A 121 -8.66 -3.68 -3.65
C LYS A 121 -8.17 -5.12 -3.80
N ASN A 122 -8.74 -6.00 -2.99
CA ASN A 122 -8.61 -7.46 -3.10
C ASN A 122 -7.15 -7.95 -3.08
N ASN A 123 -6.27 -7.25 -2.37
CA ASN A 123 -4.88 -7.64 -2.24
C ASN A 123 -4.69 -8.55 -1.01
N TYR A 124 -3.78 -9.52 -1.14
CA TYR A 124 -3.41 -10.43 -0.07
C TYR A 124 -1.98 -10.19 0.39
N PHE A 125 -1.77 -10.17 1.71
CA PHE A 125 -0.48 -9.89 2.31
C PHE A 125 -0.06 -10.99 3.30
N SER A 126 1.20 -11.40 3.27
CA SER A 126 1.73 -12.39 4.22
C SER A 126 3.17 -12.09 4.57
N LYS A 127 3.51 -12.10 5.86
CA LYS A 127 4.90 -12.06 6.35
C LYS A 127 5.73 -10.87 5.86
N ASN A 128 5.09 -9.77 5.46
CA ASN A 128 5.80 -8.57 5.09
C ASN A 128 6.42 -7.92 6.33
N SER A 129 7.52 -7.20 6.14
CA SER A 129 8.25 -6.61 7.26
C SER A 129 8.80 -5.23 6.90
N ILE A 130 9.12 -4.47 7.94
CA ILE A 130 9.66 -3.12 7.84
C ILE A 130 10.83 -2.96 8.80
N SER A 131 11.75 -2.07 8.49
CA SER A 131 12.82 -1.67 9.41
C SER A 131 12.51 -0.39 10.20
N ASP A 132 11.61 0.47 9.71
CA ASP A 132 11.15 1.67 10.42
C ASP A 132 9.87 1.37 11.21
N GLU A 133 9.89 1.61 12.52
CA GLU A 133 8.75 1.37 13.41
C GLU A 133 7.53 2.28 13.09
N LYS A 134 7.74 3.41 12.41
CA LYS A 134 6.67 4.31 11.98
C LYS A 134 6.01 3.89 10.67
N GLY A 135 6.57 2.91 9.97
CA GLY A 135 6.03 2.40 8.72
C GLY A 135 4.82 1.49 8.90
N ALA A 136 4.42 0.79 7.84
CA ALA A 136 3.38 -0.24 7.85
C ALA A 136 3.81 -1.45 7.03
N LYS A 137 3.66 -2.66 7.56
CA LYS A 137 4.07 -3.89 6.88
C LYS A 137 3.41 -4.08 5.51
N ASP A 138 2.11 -3.79 5.39
CA ASP A 138 1.35 -4.08 4.16
C ASP A 138 1.13 -2.86 3.29
N ILE A 139 0.46 -1.84 3.83
CA ILE A 139 0.09 -0.65 3.07
C ILE A 139 0.31 0.59 3.93
N LEU A 140 1.12 1.52 3.45
CA LEU A 140 1.29 2.85 4.05
C LEU A 140 0.77 3.93 3.10
N PHE A 141 -0.18 4.72 3.59
CA PHE A 141 -0.62 5.95 2.93
C PHE A 141 0.03 7.14 3.63
N LEU A 142 0.95 7.85 2.98
CA LEU A 142 1.57 9.03 3.59
C LEU A 142 0.66 10.27 3.57
N SER A 143 -0.33 10.31 2.67
CA SER A 143 -1.16 11.48 2.47
C SER A 143 -2.65 11.18 2.65
N LYS A 144 -3.21 11.61 3.79
CA LYS A 144 -4.66 11.53 4.03
C LYS A 144 -5.46 12.33 3.01
N GLU A 145 -4.95 13.50 2.62
CA GLU A 145 -5.58 14.33 1.59
C GLU A 145 -5.72 13.54 0.27
N MET A 146 -4.66 12.86 -0.17
CA MET A 146 -4.73 12.08 -1.40
C MET A 146 -5.68 10.90 -1.32
N LEU A 147 -5.71 10.21 -0.18
CA LEU A 147 -6.67 9.13 0.07
C LEU A 147 -8.12 9.63 -0.02
N ASP A 148 -8.41 10.80 0.57
CA ASP A 148 -9.75 11.40 0.60
C ASP A 148 -10.27 11.82 -0.78
N LYS A 149 -9.36 12.03 -1.75
CA LYS A 149 -9.76 12.24 -3.15
C LYS A 149 -10.41 11.00 -3.75
N THR A 150 -10.09 9.80 -3.26
CA THR A 150 -10.71 8.54 -3.72
C THR A 150 -11.95 8.17 -2.91
N GLY A 151 -11.98 8.44 -1.60
CA GLY A 151 -13.10 8.10 -0.73
C GLY A 151 -12.66 7.60 0.64
N ASP A 152 -13.55 6.87 1.31
CA ASP A 152 -13.22 6.20 2.58
C ASP A 152 -12.17 5.11 2.37
N LEU A 153 -11.36 4.86 3.40
CA LEU A 153 -10.34 3.80 3.37
C LEU A 153 -10.97 2.43 3.08
N GLU A 154 -12.15 2.16 3.62
CA GLU A 154 -12.89 0.91 3.38
C GLU A 154 -13.22 0.70 1.90
N ILE A 155 -13.48 1.78 1.16
CA ILE A 155 -13.73 1.72 -0.28
C ILE A 155 -12.41 1.52 -1.03
N VAL A 156 -11.35 2.23 -0.65
CA VAL A 156 -10.05 2.17 -1.35
C VAL A 156 -9.39 0.80 -1.19
N ALA A 157 -9.36 0.27 0.03
CA ALA A 157 -8.71 -0.99 0.41
C ALA A 157 -9.71 -2.16 0.55
N GLN A 158 -10.89 -2.06 -0.08
CA GLN A 158 -11.91 -3.11 -0.03
C GLN A 158 -11.33 -4.47 -0.42
N GLY A 159 -11.63 -5.52 0.36
CA GLY A 159 -11.13 -6.86 0.06
C GLY A 159 -9.70 -7.11 0.53
N TYR A 160 -9.08 -6.17 1.25
CA TYR A 160 -7.81 -6.39 1.94
C TYR A 160 -7.87 -7.63 2.82
N LYS A 161 -6.87 -8.50 2.70
CA LYS A 161 -6.70 -9.69 3.52
C LYS A 161 -5.25 -9.89 3.88
N TYR A 162 -5.01 -10.46 5.05
CA TYR A 162 -3.66 -10.87 5.43
C TYR A 162 -3.62 -12.26 6.06
N ASP A 163 -2.45 -12.87 6.00
CA ASP A 163 -2.17 -14.18 6.57
C ASP A 163 -2.14 -14.13 8.11
N LYS A 164 -2.98 -14.89 8.78
CA LYS A 164 -3.02 -14.90 10.26
C LYS A 164 -2.10 -15.96 10.88
N THR A 165 -1.34 -16.68 10.05
CA THR A 165 -0.43 -17.74 10.50
C THR A 165 0.87 -17.16 11.07
N ASP A 166 1.59 -17.97 11.85
CA ASP A 166 2.92 -17.66 12.38
C ASP A 166 3.02 -16.34 13.18
N GLY A 167 1.91 -15.88 13.75
CA GLY A 167 1.86 -14.63 14.51
C GLY A 167 1.94 -13.37 13.66
N TYR A 168 1.79 -13.47 12.33
CA TYR A 168 1.74 -12.32 11.44
C TYR A 168 0.51 -11.45 11.75
N VAL A 169 0.75 -10.15 11.90
CA VAL A 169 -0.30 -9.15 12.07
C VAL A 169 -0.12 -8.15 10.95
N GLY A 170 -1.13 -8.09 10.09
CA GLY A 170 -1.19 -7.13 9.00
C GLY A 170 -1.18 -5.69 9.51
N GLU A 171 -0.65 -4.79 8.70
CA GLU A 171 -0.55 -3.37 9.03
C GLU A 171 -0.90 -2.52 7.83
N VAL A 172 -2.04 -1.83 7.95
CA VAL A 172 -2.46 -0.75 7.05
C VAL A 172 -2.49 0.51 7.89
N LYS A 173 -1.71 1.52 7.52
CA LYS A 173 -1.61 2.78 8.28
C LYS A 173 -1.75 3.99 7.36
N ILE A 174 -2.17 5.10 7.95
CA ILE A 174 -2.22 6.42 7.34
C ILE A 174 -1.34 7.33 8.19
N SER A 175 -0.39 8.02 7.56
CA SER A 175 0.46 8.98 8.27
C SER A 175 -0.37 10.07 8.96
N GLY A 176 0.02 10.42 10.19
CA GLY A 176 -0.74 11.31 11.08
C GLY A 176 -1.77 10.58 11.96
N PHE A 177 -2.06 9.30 11.73
CA PHE A 177 -2.98 8.53 12.57
C PHE A 177 -2.27 7.36 13.25
N ASP A 178 -2.52 7.16 14.54
CA ASP A 178 -1.92 6.06 15.32
C ASP A 178 -2.58 4.69 15.07
N ALA A 179 -3.65 4.66 14.26
CA ALA A 179 -4.45 3.47 14.05
C ALA A 179 -3.81 2.48 13.06
N ASN A 180 -3.90 1.20 13.39
CA ASN A 180 -3.76 0.11 12.42
C ASN A 180 -5.16 -0.30 11.92
N PHE A 181 -5.38 -0.18 10.62
CA PHE A 181 -6.67 -0.47 9.97
C PHE A 181 -6.82 -1.92 9.50
N ALA A 182 -5.74 -2.71 9.52
CA ALA A 182 -5.70 -4.04 8.92
C ALA A 182 -6.79 -4.98 9.45
N GLN A 183 -6.96 -5.07 10.77
CA GLN A 183 -7.90 -6.00 11.40
C GLN A 183 -9.35 -5.65 11.06
N TYR A 184 -9.68 -4.35 11.03
CA TYR A 184 -11.00 -3.88 10.64
C TYR A 184 -11.29 -4.21 9.16
N LEU A 185 -10.36 -3.86 8.27
CA LEU A 185 -10.51 -4.09 6.83
C LEU A 185 -10.59 -5.58 6.47
N ASP A 186 -9.77 -6.42 7.10
CA ASP A 186 -9.80 -7.87 6.90
C ASP A 186 -11.11 -8.47 7.41
N CYS A 187 -11.61 -8.06 8.59
CA CYS A 187 -12.91 -8.47 9.09
C CYS A 187 -14.06 -8.10 8.14
N LYS A 188 -14.06 -6.87 7.60
CA LYS A 188 -15.06 -6.44 6.60
C LYS A 188 -14.98 -7.27 5.32
N SER A 189 -13.77 -7.63 4.90
CA SER A 189 -13.52 -8.46 3.72
C SER A 189 -13.96 -9.92 3.90
N GLU A 190 -14.09 -10.39 5.14
CA GLU A 190 -14.70 -11.69 5.49
C GLU A 190 -16.25 -11.63 5.52
N GLY A 191 -16.86 -10.46 5.31
CA GLY A 191 -18.32 -10.29 5.32
C GLY A 191 -18.94 -10.35 6.71
N LYS A 192 -18.15 -10.12 7.76
CA LYS A 192 -18.64 -10.09 9.15
C LYS A 192 -19.30 -8.75 9.45
N GLU A 193 -20.43 -8.80 10.16
CA GLU A 193 -21.16 -7.58 10.55
C GLU A 193 -20.52 -6.90 11.78
N ASP A 194 -19.90 -7.68 12.67
CA ASP A 194 -19.41 -7.21 13.97
C ASP A 194 -17.89 -6.96 13.97
N CYS A 195 -17.44 -6.05 13.09
CA CYS A 195 -16.02 -5.65 12.98
C CYS A 195 -15.64 -4.47 13.88
N GLY A 196 -16.57 -4.02 14.73
CA GLY A 196 -16.43 -2.78 15.49
C GLY A 196 -16.59 -1.51 14.64
N ILE A 197 -16.19 -0.38 15.22
CA ILE A 197 -16.20 0.93 14.55
C ILE A 197 -14.89 1.09 13.79
N ILE A 198 -14.95 1.64 12.58
CA ILE A 198 -13.75 1.97 11.81
C ILE A 198 -12.80 2.83 12.67
N PRO A 199 -11.49 2.50 12.74
CA PRO A 199 -10.55 3.33 13.47
C PRO A 199 -10.53 4.77 12.97
N CYS A 200 -10.14 5.69 13.85
CA CYS A 200 -10.12 7.11 13.51
C CYS A 200 -9.15 7.39 12.36
N GLY A 201 -9.59 8.21 11.39
CA GLY A 201 -8.86 8.49 10.16
C GLY A 201 -9.24 7.57 8.99
N GLY A 202 -10.08 6.55 9.22
CA GLY A 202 -10.55 5.67 8.14
C GLY A 202 -11.67 6.26 7.29
N THR A 203 -12.37 7.28 7.81
CA THR A 203 -13.45 7.98 7.10
C THR A 203 -12.92 9.20 6.36
N LYS A 204 -13.54 9.50 5.22
CA LYS A 204 -13.20 10.64 4.38
C LYS A 204 -13.33 11.96 5.15
N GLU A 205 -12.38 12.87 4.92
CA GLU A 205 -12.35 14.22 5.50
C GLU A 205 -12.29 14.27 7.04
N GLN A 206 -12.06 13.13 7.72
CA GLN A 206 -11.85 13.10 9.16
C GLN A 206 -10.43 13.59 9.52
N PRO A 207 -10.30 14.73 10.22
CA PRO A 207 -9.00 15.29 10.57
C PRO A 207 -8.40 14.61 11.81
N GLU A 208 -7.07 14.64 11.92
CA GLU A 208 -6.32 14.03 13.04
C GLU A 208 -6.76 14.60 14.40
N GLU A 209 -7.04 15.91 14.49
CA GLU A 209 -7.42 16.57 15.75
C GLU A 209 -8.71 15.99 16.33
N SER A 210 -9.68 15.63 15.48
CA SER A 210 -10.95 15.03 15.91
C SER A 210 -10.75 13.67 16.61
N CYS A 211 -9.66 12.97 16.28
CA CYS A 211 -9.30 11.69 16.90
C CYS A 211 -8.80 11.86 18.33
N LYS A 212 -8.14 12.99 18.64
CA LYS A 212 -7.51 13.25 19.93
C LYS A 212 -8.52 13.71 20.98
N GLU A 213 -9.56 14.43 20.58
CA GLU A 213 -10.63 14.88 21.48
C GLU A 213 -11.49 13.73 22.01
N THR A 214 -11.73 12.70 21.17
CA THR A 214 -12.53 11.52 21.52
C THR A 214 -11.90 10.68 22.65
N ILE A 215 -10.59 10.80 22.88
CA ILE A 215 -9.88 10.08 23.95
C ILE A 215 -10.06 10.79 25.30
N LYS A 216 -10.05 12.12 25.32
CA LYS A 216 -10.22 12.90 26.57
C LYS A 216 -11.62 12.76 27.17
N GLU A 217 -12.67 12.78 26.34
CA GLU A 217 -14.04 12.61 26.84
C GLU A 217 -14.29 11.21 27.44
N LYS A 218 -13.60 10.17 26.95
CA LYS A 218 -13.69 8.81 27.53
C LYS A 218 -12.95 8.64 28.84
N GLU A 219 -11.97 9.49 29.13
CA GLU A 219 -11.26 9.51 30.42
C GLU A 219 -12.06 10.29 31.47
N GLU A 220 -12.73 11.38 31.10
CA GLU A 220 -13.55 12.18 32.04
C GLU A 220 -14.88 11.52 32.46
N ILE A 221 -15.38 10.52 31.71
CA ILE A 221 -16.60 9.77 32.08
C ILE A 221 -16.30 8.64 33.12
N LYS A 222 -15.03 8.42 33.47
CA LYS A 222 -14.61 7.37 34.42
C LYS A 222 -14.35 7.86 35.84
N ASP A 223 -14.61 9.14 36.14
CA ASP A 223 -14.50 9.72 37.49
C ASP A 223 -15.86 9.94 38.17
#